data_AF-A0A4U1EXY5-F1
#
_entry.id   AF-A0A4U1EXY5-F1
#
_cell.length_a   1.000
_cell.length_b   1.000
_cell.length_c   1.000
_cell.angle_alpha   90.00
_cell.angle_beta   90.00
_cell.angle_gamma   90.00
#
_symmetry.space_group_name_H-M   'P 1'
#
loop_
_entity.id
_entity.type
_entity.pdbx_description
1 polymer ?
#
loop_
_entity_poly.entity_id
_entity_poly.type
_entity_poly.pdbx_seq_one_letter_code
_entity_poly.pdbx_strand_id
1 'polypeptide(L)'
;EGASILIHGTEGTDSTLQVTSLAQIILEPRSRTIRGFEALIEREWLQAGHPFQQRCAQSAYCNSKQKWESPVFLLFLDSVWQILRQFPCSFEFNENLLIMLFEHAYASQFGTFLGNNESERCKLKLQQKTMSLWSWVNQPSELSKFTNPLFEANNLVIWPSVAPQSLQLW
;
A
#
# COMPACT_ATOMS: atom_id res chain seq x y z
N GLU A 1 -9.59 15.59 -20.18
CA GLU A 1 -11.07 15.66 -20.23
C GLU A 1 -11.71 16.35 -19.02
N GLY A 2 -10.99 16.62 -17.93
CA GLY A 2 -11.50 17.47 -16.83
C GLY A 2 -12.74 16.92 -16.13
N ALA A 3 -13.03 15.62 -16.28
CA ALA A 3 -14.21 14.96 -15.76
C ALA A 3 -13.95 14.32 -14.40
N SER A 4 -14.96 14.35 -13.53
CA SER A 4 -14.98 13.59 -12.27
C SER A 4 -15.37 12.13 -12.55
N ILE A 5 -14.73 11.19 -11.86
CA ILE A 5 -14.93 9.75 -12.05
C ILE A 5 -15.40 9.14 -10.73
N LEU A 6 -16.46 8.32 -10.78
CA LEU A 6 -16.89 7.47 -9.68
C LEU A 6 -16.38 6.04 -9.91
N ILE A 7 -15.62 5.51 -8.95
CA ILE A 7 -15.09 4.14 -9.00
C ILE A 7 -15.80 3.33 -7.92
N HIS A 8 -16.36 2.18 -8.26
CA HIS A 8 -16.97 1.28 -7.30
C HIS A 8 -16.78 -0.18 -7.70
N GLY A 9 -16.71 -1.05 -6.71
CA GLY A 9 -16.77 -2.50 -6.83
C GLY A 9 -18.05 -3.01 -6.17
N THR A 10 -18.14 -4.31 -5.92
CA THR A 10 -19.29 -4.90 -5.21
C THR A 10 -19.40 -4.37 -3.79
N GLU A 11 -18.31 -4.47 -3.01
CA GLU A 11 -18.24 -3.99 -1.63
C GLU A 11 -17.41 -2.70 -1.48
N GLY A 12 -16.67 -2.30 -2.52
CA GLY A 12 -15.83 -1.10 -2.50
C GLY A 12 -14.54 -1.20 -1.68
N THR A 13 -14.24 -2.36 -1.08
CA THR A 13 -13.14 -2.54 -0.11
C THR A 13 -11.91 -3.28 -0.64
N ASP A 14 -11.91 -3.68 -1.91
CA ASP A 14 -10.80 -4.42 -2.54
C ASP A 14 -10.34 -3.70 -3.83
N SER A 15 -10.80 -4.13 -5.01
CA SER A 15 -10.37 -3.60 -6.31
C SER A 15 -10.60 -2.09 -6.47
N THR A 16 -11.63 -1.55 -5.84
CA THR A 16 -11.89 -0.11 -5.78
C THR A 16 -10.74 0.64 -5.13
N LEU A 17 -10.21 0.16 -4.01
CA LEU A 17 -9.11 0.78 -3.28
C LEU A 17 -7.79 0.64 -4.06
N GLN A 18 -7.60 -0.50 -4.73
CA GLN A 18 -6.44 -0.72 -5.60
C GLN A 18 -6.41 0.29 -6.76
N VAL A 19 -7.51 0.42 -7.51
CA VAL A 19 -7.58 1.32 -8.68
C VAL A 19 -7.47 2.78 -8.26
N THR A 20 -8.18 3.19 -7.21
CA THR A 20 -8.12 4.57 -6.69
C THR A 20 -6.73 4.92 -6.16
N SER A 21 -6.06 4.01 -5.44
CA SER A 21 -4.70 4.23 -4.95
C SER A 21 -3.69 4.35 -6.09
N LEU A 22 -3.76 3.48 -7.10
CA LEU A 22 -2.87 3.55 -8.26
C LEU A 22 -3.08 4.83 -9.08
N ALA A 23 -4.33 5.26 -9.26
CA ALA A 23 -4.63 6.53 -9.90
C ALA A 23 -4.00 7.71 -9.13
N GLN A 24 -4.08 7.71 -7.80
CA GLN A 24 -3.46 8.75 -6.97
C GLN A 24 -1.92 8.74 -7.04
N ILE A 25 -1.29 7.57 -7.18
CA ILE A 25 0.17 7.47 -7.39
C ILE A 25 0.59 8.02 -8.74
N ILE A 26 -0.19 7.73 -9.78
CA ILE A 26 0.03 8.21 -11.15
C ILE A 26 -0.14 9.73 -11.22
N LEU A 27 -1.21 10.25 -10.63
CA LEU A 27 -1.63 11.65 -10.77
C LEU A 27 -0.94 12.60 -9.78
N GLU A 28 -0.68 12.17 -8.54
CA GLU A 28 -0.18 13.05 -7.49
C GLU A 28 1.30 12.79 -7.16
N PRO A 29 2.19 13.80 -7.22
CA PRO A 29 3.58 13.63 -6.78
C PRO A 29 3.73 13.35 -5.29
N ARG A 30 2.79 13.82 -4.46
CA ARG A 30 2.87 13.66 -3.00
C ARG A 30 2.79 12.19 -2.57
N SER A 31 1.95 11.38 -3.22
CA SER A 31 1.80 9.95 -2.93
C SER A 31 3.04 9.11 -3.30
N ARG A 32 4.03 9.70 -3.98
CA ARG A 32 5.33 9.08 -4.32
C ARG A 32 6.44 9.37 -3.31
N THR A 33 6.15 10.20 -2.32
CA THR A 33 7.02 10.40 -1.13
C THR A 33 6.76 9.29 -0.10
N ILE A 34 7.72 8.97 0.77
CA ILE A 34 7.54 7.97 1.83
C ILE A 34 6.30 8.32 2.66
N ARG A 35 6.26 9.54 3.21
CA ARG A 35 5.15 9.99 4.06
C ARG A 35 3.83 10.10 3.31
N GLY A 36 3.85 10.49 2.04
CA GLY A 36 2.64 10.56 1.23
C GLY A 36 2.09 9.18 0.87
N PHE A 37 2.95 8.19 0.68
CA PHE A 37 2.55 6.80 0.48
C PHE A 37 1.99 6.18 1.76
N GLU A 38 2.60 6.45 2.92
CA GLU A 38 2.05 6.09 4.23
C GLU A 38 0.65 6.68 4.43
N ALA A 39 0.48 7.98 4.14
CA ALA A 39 -0.82 8.65 4.25
C ALA A 39 -1.86 8.11 3.26
N LEU A 40 -1.44 7.72 2.05
CA LEU A 40 -2.30 7.06 1.08
C LEU A 40 -2.80 5.70 1.62
N ILE A 41 -1.91 4.88 2.17
CA ILE A 41 -2.28 3.58 2.76
C ILE A 41 -3.22 3.78 3.95
N GLU A 42 -2.92 4.74 4.84
CA GLU A 42 -3.76 5.04 6.00
C GLU A 42 -5.17 5.44 5.58
N ARG A 43 -5.31 6.32 4.59
CA ARG A 43 -6.62 6.78 4.12
C ARG A 43 -7.36 5.71 3.30
N GLU A 44 -6.73 5.24 2.22
CA GLU A 44 -7.40 4.43 1.20
C GLU A 44 -7.52 2.97 1.59
N TRP A 45 -6.66 2.43 2.47
CA TRP A 45 -6.69 1.02 2.82
C TRP A 45 -7.17 0.82 4.25
N LEU A 46 -6.62 1.57 5.19
CA LEU A 46 -6.92 1.38 6.61
C LEU A 46 -8.27 2.00 6.97
N GLN A 47 -8.47 3.30 6.73
CA GLN A 47 -9.69 4.01 7.10
C GLN A 47 -10.89 3.64 6.21
N ALA A 48 -10.66 3.43 4.90
CA ALA A 48 -11.70 2.98 3.97
C ALA A 48 -12.18 1.53 4.22
N GLY A 49 -11.49 0.77 5.10
CA GLY A 49 -11.95 -0.51 5.58
C GLY A 49 -11.58 -1.71 4.73
N HIS A 50 -10.39 -1.71 4.12
CA HIS A 50 -9.83 -2.94 3.56
C HIS A 50 -9.71 -4.00 4.68
N PRO A 51 -10.31 -5.19 4.51
CA PRO A 51 -10.39 -6.17 5.58
C PRO A 51 -9.10 -6.98 5.75
N PHE A 52 -8.01 -6.33 6.17
CA PHE A 52 -6.67 -6.93 6.32
C PHE A 52 -6.69 -8.23 7.12
N GLN A 53 -7.37 -8.27 8.28
CA GLN A 53 -7.44 -9.47 9.10
C GLN A 53 -8.10 -10.67 8.39
N GLN A 54 -9.06 -10.45 7.49
CA GLN A 54 -9.68 -11.52 6.69
C GLN A 54 -8.86 -11.87 5.45
N ARG A 55 -8.23 -10.88 4.80
CA ARG A 55 -7.49 -11.04 3.54
C ARG A 55 -6.10 -11.62 3.76
N CYS A 56 -5.47 -11.31 4.89
CA CYS A 56 -4.14 -11.73 5.31
C CYS A 56 -4.17 -12.67 6.53
N ALA A 57 -5.31 -13.34 6.78
CA ALA A 57 -5.56 -14.13 7.99
C ALA A 57 -4.55 -15.28 8.24
N GLN A 58 -4.05 -15.89 7.17
CA GLN A 58 -3.07 -16.97 7.21
C GLN A 58 -1.82 -16.57 6.43
N SER A 59 -0.65 -16.96 6.97
CA SER A 59 0.59 -16.99 6.19
C SER A 59 0.47 -18.03 5.06
N ALA A 60 1.31 -17.92 4.03
CA ALA A 60 1.40 -18.85 2.89
C ALA A 60 1.58 -20.36 3.23
N TYR A 61 1.62 -20.72 4.52
CA TYR A 61 1.84 -22.06 5.05
C TYR A 61 0.58 -22.77 5.54
N CYS A 62 -0.61 -22.15 5.44
CA CYS A 62 -1.84 -22.80 5.90
C CYS A 62 -2.53 -23.61 4.80
N ASN A 63 -2.86 -24.87 5.13
CA ASN A 63 -3.53 -25.80 4.22
C ASN A 63 -5.06 -25.62 4.18
N SER A 64 -5.64 -24.76 5.01
CA SER A 64 -7.08 -24.48 4.99
C SER A 64 -7.37 -23.25 4.13
N LYS A 65 -7.92 -23.45 2.92
CA LYS A 65 -8.41 -22.35 2.09
C LYS A 65 -9.65 -21.73 2.72
N GLN A 66 -9.51 -20.58 3.35
CA GLN A 66 -10.67 -19.78 3.73
C GLN A 66 -11.22 -19.07 2.49
N LYS A 67 -12.54 -18.95 2.40
CA LYS A 67 -13.23 -18.36 1.23
C LYS A 67 -12.88 -16.88 0.99
N TRP A 68 -12.32 -16.21 2.00
CA TRP A 68 -12.20 -14.74 2.06
C TRP A 68 -10.76 -14.23 1.94
N GLU A 69 -9.76 -15.11 1.82
CA GLU A 69 -8.37 -14.72 1.61
C GLU A 69 -8.16 -14.28 0.16
N SER A 70 -7.45 -13.17 -0.03
CA SER A 70 -7.12 -12.67 -1.36
C SER A 70 -5.92 -11.71 -1.28
N PRO A 71 -4.93 -11.82 -2.18
CA PRO A 71 -3.70 -11.02 -2.13
C PRO A 71 -3.89 -9.60 -2.69
N VAL A 72 -5.00 -8.92 -2.37
CA VAL A 72 -5.35 -7.63 -2.98
C VAL A 72 -4.32 -6.55 -2.66
N PHE A 73 -3.90 -6.45 -1.40
CA PHE A 73 -2.86 -5.50 -1.00
C PHE A 73 -1.50 -5.84 -1.62
N LEU A 74 -1.16 -7.12 -1.73
CA LEU A 74 0.07 -7.56 -2.43
C LEU A 74 0.03 -7.17 -3.91
N LEU A 75 -1.09 -7.39 -4.61
CA LEU A 75 -1.25 -7.00 -6.02
C LEU A 75 -1.16 -5.48 -6.20
N PHE A 76 -1.61 -4.70 -5.21
CA PHE A 76 -1.38 -3.26 -5.18
C PHE A 76 0.11 -2.94 -5.06
N LEU A 77 0.83 -3.54 -4.10
CA LEU A 77 2.27 -3.32 -3.93
C LEU A 77 3.07 -3.72 -5.18
N ASP A 78 2.73 -4.84 -5.81
CA ASP A 78 3.33 -5.27 -7.09
C ASP A 78 3.08 -4.20 -8.17
N SER A 79 1.84 -3.74 -8.32
CA SER A 79 1.51 -2.67 -9.26
C SER A 79 2.34 -1.41 -9.01
N VAL A 80 2.58 -1.03 -7.74
CA VAL A 80 3.47 0.09 -7.39
C VAL A 80 4.91 -0.20 -7.77
N TRP A 81 5.40 -1.41 -7.55
CA TRP A 81 6.74 -1.83 -7.96
C TRP A 81 6.93 -1.76 -9.49
N GLN A 82 5.93 -2.18 -10.28
CA GLN A 82 5.97 -2.03 -11.74
C GLN A 82 6.14 -0.56 -12.16
N ILE A 83 5.41 0.35 -11.50
CA ILE A 83 5.49 1.79 -11.79
C ILE A 83 6.85 2.34 -11.34
N LEU A 84 7.33 1.96 -10.14
CA LEU A 84 8.64 2.36 -9.62
C LEU A 84 9.75 1.97 -10.59
N ARG A 85 9.70 0.76 -11.16
CA ARG A 85 10.70 0.30 -12.14
C ARG A 85 10.67 1.08 -13.45
N GLN A 86 9.50 1.50 -13.91
CA GLN A 86 9.38 2.31 -15.12
C GLN A 86 9.79 3.77 -14.87
N PHE A 87 9.71 4.25 -13.63
CA PHE A 87 10.04 5.62 -13.21
C PHE A 87 10.99 5.66 -12.01
N PRO A 88 12.24 5.17 -12.13
CA PRO A 88 13.14 4.95 -11.00
C PRO A 88 13.50 6.21 -10.20
N CYS A 89 13.46 7.39 -10.82
CA CYS A 89 13.75 8.66 -10.12
C CYS A 89 12.49 9.32 -9.52
N SER A 90 11.28 8.83 -9.81
CA SER A 90 10.05 9.54 -9.43
C SER A 90 9.50 9.19 -8.04
N PHE A 91 10.10 8.20 -7.35
CA PHE A 91 9.69 7.73 -6.03
C PHE A 91 10.80 8.00 -5.00
N GLU A 92 10.40 8.57 -3.86
CA GLU A 92 11.31 8.79 -2.72
C GLU A 92 11.65 7.47 -2.03
N PHE A 93 10.75 6.50 -2.08
CA PHE A 93 10.96 5.18 -1.51
C PHE A 93 11.52 4.19 -2.52
N ASN A 94 12.22 3.17 -2.02
CA ASN A 94 12.73 2.05 -2.79
C ASN A 94 11.87 0.78 -2.56
N GLU A 95 12.25 -0.31 -3.25
CA GLU A 95 11.57 -1.60 -3.17
C GLU A 95 11.50 -2.18 -1.73
N ASN A 96 12.50 -1.90 -0.88
CA ASN A 96 12.51 -2.42 0.49
C ASN A 96 11.31 -1.93 1.31
N LEU A 97 10.79 -0.72 1.02
CA LEU A 97 9.57 -0.24 1.68
C LEU A 97 8.37 -1.11 1.33
N LEU A 98 8.25 -1.52 0.05
CA LEU A 98 7.15 -2.34 -0.43
C LEU A 98 7.21 -3.75 0.16
N ILE A 99 8.41 -4.34 0.21
CA ILE A 99 8.64 -5.66 0.85
C ILE A 99 8.27 -5.59 2.33
N MET A 100 8.73 -4.56 3.05
CA MET A 100 8.41 -4.37 4.46
C MET A 100 6.89 -4.23 4.69
N LEU A 101 6.18 -3.48 3.84
CA LEU A 101 4.73 -3.35 3.92
C LEU A 101 4.01 -4.68 3.71
N PHE A 102 4.49 -5.50 2.76
CA PHE A 102 3.98 -6.84 2.55
C PHE A 102 4.17 -7.71 3.80
N GLU A 103 5.38 -7.77 4.35
CA GLU A 103 5.69 -8.57 5.55
C GLU A 103 4.79 -8.17 6.72
N HIS A 104 4.66 -6.86 6.99
CA HIS A 104 3.85 -6.33 8.08
C HIS A 104 2.34 -6.40 7.85
N ALA A 105 1.87 -6.62 6.62
CA ALA A 105 0.45 -6.90 6.37
C ALA A 105 0.05 -8.32 6.80
N TYR A 106 0.97 -9.29 6.72
CA TYR A 106 0.73 -10.69 7.11
C TYR A 106 1.15 -11.00 8.54
N ALA A 107 2.30 -10.47 8.97
CA ALA A 107 2.85 -10.71 10.30
C ALA A 107 3.53 -9.44 10.83
N SER A 108 3.01 -8.89 11.91
CA SER A 108 3.53 -7.63 12.44
C SER A 108 3.48 -7.57 13.96
N GLN A 109 4.51 -6.94 14.53
CA GLN A 109 4.54 -6.50 15.92
C GLN A 109 3.81 -5.17 16.15
N PHE A 110 3.35 -4.51 15.07
CA PHE A 110 2.64 -3.22 15.08
C PHE A 110 1.14 -3.40 14.91
N GLY A 111 0.36 -2.41 15.33
CA GLY A 111 -1.10 -2.43 15.20
C GLY A 111 -1.65 -1.94 13.88
N THR A 112 -0.81 -1.39 12.99
CA THR A 112 -1.24 -0.69 11.77
C THR A 112 -2.18 -1.50 10.89
N PHE A 113 -1.84 -2.76 10.59
CA PHE A 113 -2.62 -3.63 9.71
C PHE A 113 -3.61 -4.56 10.44
N LEU A 114 -3.78 -4.41 11.76
CA LEU A 114 -4.70 -5.26 12.52
C LEU A 114 -6.17 -4.82 12.34
N GLY A 115 -7.08 -5.80 12.36
CA GLY A 115 -8.53 -5.58 12.22
C GLY A 115 -8.98 -5.41 10.75
N ASN A 116 -10.30 -5.33 10.53
CA ASN A 116 -10.87 -5.25 9.18
C ASN A 116 -11.35 -3.85 8.78
N ASN A 117 -11.55 -2.96 9.75
CA ASN A 117 -12.08 -1.63 9.52
C ASN A 117 -11.78 -0.74 10.73
N GLU A 118 -11.95 0.57 10.55
CA GLU A 118 -11.66 1.57 11.58
C GLU A 118 -12.50 1.38 12.86
N SER A 119 -13.75 0.94 12.72
CA SER A 119 -14.64 0.67 13.86
C SER A 119 -14.08 -0.44 14.75
N GLU A 120 -13.60 -1.53 14.16
CA GLU A 120 -12.94 -2.62 14.88
C GLU A 120 -11.63 -2.16 15.55
N ARG A 121 -10.80 -1.38 14.86
CA ARG A 121 -9.55 -0.84 15.42
C ARG A 121 -9.80 0.04 16.64
N CYS A 122 -10.82 0.90 16.57
CA CYS A 122 -11.27 1.72 17.69
C CYS A 122 -11.72 0.86 18.88
N LYS A 123 -12.56 -0.17 18.65
CA LYS A 123 -13.05 -1.08 19.71
C LYS A 123 -11.91 -1.84 20.39
N LEU A 124 -10.91 -2.27 19.62
CA LEU A 124 -9.73 -2.96 20.13
C LEU A 124 -8.74 -2.02 20.84
N LYS A 125 -8.93 -0.69 20.72
CA LYS A 125 -8.06 0.35 21.27
C LYS A 125 -6.61 0.22 20.77
N LEU A 126 -6.43 -0.10 19.48
CA LEU A 126 -5.10 -0.39 18.92
C LEU A 126 -4.13 0.78 19.08
N GLN A 127 -4.58 2.01 18.84
CA GLN A 127 -3.75 3.21 19.02
C GLN A 127 -3.17 3.38 20.44
N GLN A 128 -3.84 2.82 21.45
CA GLN A 128 -3.41 2.89 22.86
C GLN A 128 -2.60 1.67 23.29
N LYS A 129 -2.88 0.50 22.67
CA LYS A 129 -2.29 -0.79 23.07
C LYS A 129 -1.10 -1.22 22.22
N THR A 130 -0.92 -0.61 21.05
CA THR A 130 0.09 -1.02 20.06
C THR A 130 0.82 0.19 19.52
N MET A 131 2.02 -0.05 18.98
CA MET A 131 2.79 0.97 18.27
C MET A 131 2.39 1.00 16.80
N SER A 132 2.43 2.20 16.20
CA SER A 132 2.26 2.37 14.76
C SER A 132 3.53 1.98 14.01
N LEU A 133 3.37 1.28 12.88
CA LEU A 133 4.45 0.98 11.94
C LEU A 133 5.12 2.26 11.45
N TRP A 134 4.34 3.30 11.14
CA TRP A 134 4.85 4.58 10.64
C TRP A 134 5.77 5.27 11.64
N SER A 135 5.52 5.13 12.95
CA SER A 135 6.40 5.67 13.99
C SER A 135 7.79 5.02 14.00
N TRP A 136 7.88 3.77 13.56
CA TRP A 136 9.14 3.05 13.43
C TRP A 136 9.83 3.34 12.09
N VAL A 137 9.09 3.30 10.98
CA VAL A 137 9.62 3.60 9.62
C VAL A 137 10.22 5.00 9.54
N ASN A 138 9.59 5.99 10.18
CA ASN A 138 10.05 7.39 10.16
C ASN A 138 11.24 7.67 11.09
N GLN A 139 11.79 6.68 11.80
CA GLN A 139 13.03 6.85 12.56
C GLN A 139 14.21 7.05 11.59
N PRO A 140 15.16 7.98 11.86
CA PRO A 140 16.23 8.29 10.91
C PRO A 140 17.07 7.07 10.47
N SER A 141 17.28 6.10 11.37
CA SER A 141 18.03 4.88 11.08
C SER A 141 17.31 3.99 10.07
N GLU A 142 15.99 3.84 10.19
CA GLU A 142 15.19 2.99 9.33
C GLU A 142 14.82 3.70 8.02
N LEU A 143 14.47 4.98 8.09
CA LEU A 143 14.11 5.80 6.93
C LEU A 143 15.19 5.77 5.84
N SER A 144 16.46 5.79 6.25
CA SER A 144 17.60 5.71 5.32
C SER A 144 17.63 4.42 4.48
N LYS A 145 17.11 3.30 5.00
CA LYS A 145 17.04 2.01 4.30
C LYS A 145 15.97 1.98 3.22
N PHE A 146 14.92 2.78 3.40
CA PHE A 146 13.77 2.86 2.51
C PHE A 146 13.88 4.00 1.51
N THR A 147 14.81 4.93 1.70
CA THR A 147 15.01 6.07 0.80
C THR A 147 15.70 5.64 -0.50
N ASN A 148 15.20 6.14 -1.62
CA ASN A 148 15.78 5.97 -2.93
C ASN A 148 16.81 7.09 -3.21
N PRO A 149 18.10 6.78 -3.40
CA PRO A 149 19.11 7.79 -3.67
C PRO A 149 18.97 8.47 -5.03
N LEU A 150 18.18 7.89 -5.96
CA LEU A 150 17.93 8.45 -7.29
C LEU A 150 16.70 9.36 -7.32
N PHE A 151 16.07 9.63 -6.17
CA PHE A 151 14.84 10.40 -6.13
C PHE A 151 15.05 11.84 -6.59
N GLU A 152 14.25 12.23 -7.58
CA GLU A 152 14.11 13.59 -8.08
C GLU A 152 12.63 13.99 -8.03
N ALA A 153 12.34 15.18 -7.51
CA ALA A 153 10.97 15.67 -7.38
C ALA A 153 10.31 15.89 -8.75
N ASN A 154 9.63 14.85 -9.24
CA ASN A 154 8.90 14.89 -10.50
C ASN A 154 7.44 15.29 -10.27
N ASN A 155 7.12 16.55 -10.58
CA ASN A 155 5.76 17.10 -10.44
C ASN A 155 4.79 16.70 -11.56
N LEU A 156 5.24 15.97 -12.57
CA LEU A 156 4.42 15.54 -13.69
C LEU A 156 3.64 14.27 -13.36
N VAL A 157 2.54 14.07 -14.07
CA VAL A 157 1.80 12.81 -14.09
C VAL A 157 2.66 11.73 -14.76
N ILE A 158 2.74 10.54 -14.16
CA ILE A 158 3.51 9.42 -14.70
C ILE A 158 2.57 8.39 -15.35
N TRP A 159 2.78 8.09 -16.63
CA TRP A 159 1.93 7.17 -17.39
C TRP A 159 2.67 5.86 -17.64
N PRO A 160 2.53 4.84 -16.78
CA PRO A 160 3.20 3.55 -16.96
C PRO A 160 2.65 2.82 -18.19
N SER A 161 3.55 2.13 -18.90
CA SER A 161 3.17 1.15 -19.91
C SER A 161 2.58 -0.09 -19.24
N VAL A 162 1.39 -0.49 -19.69
CA VAL A 162 0.71 -1.72 -19.29
C VAL A 162 0.91 -2.84 -20.33
N ALA A 163 1.79 -2.63 -21.31
CA ALA A 163 2.10 -3.65 -22.30
C ALA A 163 2.78 -4.86 -21.60
N PRO A 164 2.43 -6.12 -21.96
CA PRO A 164 2.99 -7.29 -21.29
C PRO A 164 4.53 -7.35 -21.28
N GLN A 165 5.19 -6.75 -22.28
CA GLN A 165 6.66 -6.71 -22.35
C GLN A 165 7.28 -5.70 -21.35
N SER A 166 6.49 -4.74 -20.87
CA SER A 166 6.90 -3.74 -19.88
C SER A 166 6.71 -4.22 -18.43
N LEU A 167 5.90 -5.26 -18.23
CA LEU A 167 5.65 -5.87 -16.92
C LEU A 167 6.64 -7.01 -16.68
N GLN A 168 7.16 -7.11 -15.47
CA GLN A 168 8.03 -8.21 -15.07
C GLN A 168 7.47 -8.90 -13.83
N LEU A 169 7.78 -10.17 -13.65
CA LEU A 169 7.48 -10.83 -12.38
C LEU A 169 8.36 -10.19 -11.30
N TRP A 170 7.72 -9.72 -10.23
CA TRP A 170 8.39 -9.26 -9.03
C TRP A 170 8.90 -10.44 -8.21
#